data_AF-A0A3A0AGY1-F1
#
_entry.id   AF-A0A3A0AGY1-F1
#
_cell.length_a   1.000
_cell.length_b   1.000
_cell.length_c   1.000
_cell.angle_alpha   90.00
_cell.angle_beta   90.00
_cell.angle_gamma   90.00
#
_symmetry.space_group_name_H-M   'P 1'
#
loop_
_entity.id
_entity.type
_entity.pdbx_description
1 polymer ?
#
loop_
_entity_poly.entity_id
_entity_poly.type
_entity_poly.pdbx_seq_one_letter_code
_entity_poly.pdbx_strand_id
1 'polypeptide(L)'
;MVACDRLCTIFVQFCPKGNPSRPNAPPSHLPRGGVASPFERPDVRSALHQPRLRVSTALRLSDCVTTPLYNIKAVVQATGISPSTLRAWERRYNMCRPQRSENGYRLYTERDVSVIRWLKTQVDAGMSISQAVAWLENLARESGGMAQVVLPAGTGNAPRLGAPPARQRGQTRDVDTLRQELLCALLDYDEEAANQVIAEAFALYPVEQLGENLFQAISAEIDQRGQAGALNRIAGHFASTYLRQRLAALLRALPTHANRPLLWVACAPAEPREIGALLLGIYLRRAGYRVHYLEPLVPVAERDDSASASDFVAELIDEMQRRQPAMAIFSASTQAAAEALAELTARLPAPHSGKQRPLIGYGGPIFNRRPDLRSAIAGVYLGDCAQCVAQQASQRLLARQPSRLEA
;
A
#
# COMPACT_ATOMS: atom_id res chain seq x y z
N MET A 1 26.53 -8.00 36.66
CA MET A 1 26.27 -9.03 35.62
C MET A 1 25.34 -10.09 36.20
N VAL A 2 24.50 -10.69 35.35
CA VAL A 2 23.99 -12.09 35.37
C VAL A 2 23.95 -12.81 36.74
N ALA A 3 22.83 -13.35 37.23
CA ALA A 3 21.42 -13.24 36.84
C ALA A 3 20.55 -13.71 38.04
N CYS A 4 19.24 -13.46 38.02
CA CYS A 4 18.31 -14.09 38.95
C CYS A 4 17.25 -14.87 38.16
N ASP A 5 17.04 -16.13 38.53
CA ASP A 5 16.06 -17.05 37.98
C ASP A 5 14.86 -17.18 38.94
N ARG A 6 13.78 -17.81 38.47
CA ARG A 6 12.72 -18.48 39.24
C ARG A 6 11.62 -17.71 39.99
N LEU A 7 10.42 -18.30 39.86
CA LEU A 7 9.28 -18.35 40.80
C LEU A 7 8.46 -17.06 41.04
N CYS A 8 7.19 -17.09 41.49
CA CYS A 8 6.04 -17.97 41.21
C CYS A 8 4.78 -17.46 41.97
N THR A 9 3.58 -17.94 41.62
CA THR A 9 2.53 -18.37 42.58
C THR A 9 1.73 -17.34 43.44
N ILE A 10 0.45 -17.14 43.06
CA ILE A 10 -0.80 -17.17 43.88
C ILE A 10 -1.38 -15.92 44.63
N PHE A 11 -2.68 -15.66 44.34
CA PHE A 11 -3.80 -15.03 45.12
C PHE A 11 -3.65 -13.56 45.60
N VAL A 12 -4.71 -12.76 45.82
CA VAL A 12 -5.97 -12.89 46.64
C VAL A 12 -7.15 -12.13 45.92
N GLN A 13 -8.39 -12.63 45.73
CA GLN A 13 -9.57 -12.79 46.66
C GLN A 13 -10.20 -11.44 47.15
N PHE A 14 -11.50 -11.17 47.38
CA PHE A 14 -12.86 -11.80 47.27
C PHE A 14 -13.81 -10.81 46.50
N CYS A 15 -14.95 -11.13 45.83
CA CYS A 15 -16.23 -11.81 46.18
C CYS A 15 -17.14 -11.04 47.20
N PRO A 16 -18.49 -11.26 47.35
CA PRO A 16 -19.41 -12.19 46.62
C PRO A 16 -20.90 -11.71 46.37
N LYS A 17 -21.75 -12.61 45.80
CA LYS A 17 -23.26 -12.65 45.74
C LYS A 17 -23.96 -11.67 44.76
N GLY A 18 -25.12 -12.00 44.13
CA GLY A 18 -25.98 -13.21 44.22
C GLY A 18 -26.95 -13.42 43.02
N ASN A 19 -27.81 -14.45 43.11
CA ASN A 19 -28.75 -15.00 42.08
C ASN A 19 -30.22 -14.87 42.63
N PRO A 20 -31.34 -15.25 41.96
CA PRO A 20 -31.61 -15.63 40.55
C PRO A 20 -32.82 -14.91 39.88
N SER A 21 -33.14 -15.23 38.61
CA SER A 21 -34.53 -15.23 38.08
C SER A 21 -34.74 -16.02 36.76
N ARG A 22 -35.85 -16.78 36.74
CA ARG A 22 -36.58 -17.49 35.64
C ARG A 22 -38.03 -17.67 36.16
N PRO A 23 -39.07 -18.08 35.40
CA PRO A 23 -39.07 -18.67 34.04
C PRO A 23 -40.14 -18.06 33.07
N ASN A 24 -40.24 -18.57 31.83
CA ASN A 24 -41.46 -19.28 31.34
C ASN A 24 -41.37 -19.75 29.87
N ALA A 25 -42.00 -20.91 29.64
CA ALA A 25 -42.62 -21.42 28.40
C ALA A 25 -44.07 -21.83 28.81
N PRO A 26 -45.01 -22.34 27.98
CA PRO A 26 -44.90 -23.26 26.82
C PRO A 26 -45.91 -22.85 25.69
N PRO A 27 -46.61 -23.72 24.90
CA PRO A 27 -46.46 -25.15 24.57
C PRO A 27 -46.47 -25.52 23.05
N SER A 28 -46.41 -26.82 22.80
CA SER A 28 -46.38 -27.57 21.54
C SER A 28 -47.67 -27.64 20.71
N HIS A 29 -47.58 -28.03 19.42
CA HIS A 29 -48.56 -28.91 18.77
C HIS A 29 -47.97 -29.85 17.67
N LEU A 30 -48.49 -31.09 17.64
CA LEU A 30 -48.36 -32.23 16.70
C LEU A 30 -49.67 -33.09 16.90
N PRO A 31 -50.06 -34.14 16.12
CA PRO A 31 -49.28 -35.11 15.32
C PRO A 31 -49.84 -35.26 13.86
N ARG A 32 -50.14 -36.38 13.15
CA ARG A 32 -50.22 -37.85 13.42
C ARG A 32 -50.31 -38.69 12.12
N GLY A 33 -49.78 -39.93 12.12
CA GLY A 33 -50.04 -41.01 11.13
C GLY A 33 -49.12 -40.99 9.89
N GLY A 34 -48.70 -42.11 9.26
CA GLY A 34 -49.07 -43.54 9.39
C GLY A 34 -49.78 -44.04 8.12
N VAL A 35 -49.53 -45.22 7.53
CA VAL A 35 -48.71 -46.43 7.86
C VAL A 35 -48.11 -46.96 6.51
N ALA A 36 -47.49 -48.13 6.23
CA ALA A 36 -47.21 -49.45 6.85
C ALA A 36 -45.93 -50.10 6.22
N SER A 37 -45.70 -51.41 6.46
CA SER A 37 -44.71 -52.31 5.81
C SER A 37 -45.30 -53.74 5.80
N PRO A 38 -44.86 -54.69 4.94
CA PRO A 38 -43.77 -55.63 5.32
C PRO A 38 -42.92 -56.22 4.16
N PHE A 39 -41.69 -56.70 4.45
CA PHE A 39 -41.27 -58.13 4.38
C PHE A 39 -39.75 -58.35 4.67
N GLU A 40 -39.48 -59.25 5.63
CA GLU A 40 -38.34 -60.17 5.88
C GLU A 40 -36.83 -59.81 5.69
N ARG A 41 -36.00 -60.52 6.48
CA ARG A 41 -34.52 -60.66 6.46
C ARG A 41 -34.19 -62.12 6.85
N PRO A 42 -33.15 -62.79 6.31
CA PRO A 42 -31.75 -62.71 6.84
C PRO A 42 -30.67 -62.93 5.73
N ASP A 43 -29.38 -63.22 6.01
CA ASP A 43 -28.34 -62.50 6.77
C ASP A 43 -26.91 -63.05 6.37
N VAL A 44 -25.83 -62.37 6.75
CA VAL A 44 -24.40 -62.82 6.83
C VAL A 44 -23.59 -63.21 5.55
N ARG A 45 -22.65 -62.31 5.18
CA ARG A 45 -21.30 -62.50 4.55
C ARG A 45 -21.10 -62.96 3.09
N SER A 46 -20.07 -62.32 2.49
CA SER A 46 -19.29 -62.65 1.28
C SER A 46 -20.05 -62.58 -0.07
N ALA A 47 -19.49 -62.03 -1.16
CA ALA A 47 -18.32 -61.16 -1.33
C ALA A 47 -18.75 -59.92 -2.16
N LEU A 48 -18.14 -58.75 -2.01
CA LEU A 48 -16.93 -58.37 -2.77
C LEU A 48 -16.08 -57.40 -1.96
N HIS A 49 -14.83 -57.78 -1.66
CA HIS A 49 -13.89 -56.93 -0.94
C HIS A 49 -13.06 -56.07 -1.91
N GLN A 50 -13.68 -55.05 -2.50
CA GLN A 50 -12.91 -54.00 -3.19
C GLN A 50 -12.33 -53.04 -2.13
N PRO A 51 -11.00 -52.83 -2.10
CA PRO A 51 -10.40 -51.95 -1.11
C PRO A 51 -10.83 -50.50 -1.36
N ARG A 52 -11.47 -49.87 -0.37
CA ARG A 52 -11.71 -48.42 -0.39
C ARG A 52 -10.37 -47.69 -0.30
N LEU A 53 -9.83 -47.34 -1.46
CA LEU A 53 -8.64 -46.51 -1.62
C LEU A 53 -8.87 -45.11 -1.01
N ARG A 54 -8.58 -44.97 0.29
CA ARG A 54 -8.44 -43.69 0.97
C ARG A 54 -7.15 -42.99 0.49
N VAL A 55 -7.19 -42.41 -0.71
CA VAL A 55 -6.09 -41.57 -1.21
C VAL A 55 -6.31 -40.12 -0.76
N SER A 56 -6.09 -39.88 0.54
CA SER A 56 -5.89 -38.52 1.09
C SER A 56 -4.41 -38.14 1.03
N THR A 57 -3.74 -38.49 -0.07
CA THR A 57 -2.29 -38.33 -0.28
C THR A 57 -2.08 -37.23 -1.32
N ALA A 58 -1.24 -36.25 -1.00
CA ALA A 58 -0.96 -35.15 -1.91
C ALA A 58 -0.12 -35.65 -3.11
N LEU A 59 -0.60 -35.39 -4.33
CA LEU A 59 -0.06 -35.99 -5.57
C LEU A 59 1.18 -35.23 -6.05
N ARG A 60 2.33 -35.90 -6.20
CA ARG A 60 3.53 -35.28 -6.78
C ARG A 60 3.52 -35.37 -8.30
N LEU A 61 3.74 -34.26 -8.98
CA LEU A 61 3.83 -34.21 -10.43
C LEU A 61 5.13 -34.82 -10.98
N SER A 62 6.09 -35.17 -10.10
CA SER A 62 7.25 -36.01 -10.41
C SER A 62 6.86 -37.43 -10.82
N ASP A 63 5.75 -37.92 -10.27
CA ASP A 63 5.38 -39.34 -10.31
C ASP A 63 4.49 -39.66 -11.53
N CYS A 64 4.12 -38.63 -12.30
CA CYS A 64 3.30 -38.72 -13.52
C CYS A 64 4.15 -38.89 -14.78
N VAL A 65 3.72 -39.76 -15.70
CA VAL A 65 4.40 -39.99 -16.98
C VAL A 65 4.32 -38.76 -17.89
N THR A 66 5.49 -38.28 -18.33
CA THR A 66 5.63 -37.10 -19.21
C THR A 66 5.53 -37.41 -20.70
N THR A 67 5.31 -38.67 -21.08
CA THR A 67 5.07 -39.06 -22.48
C THR A 67 3.69 -38.57 -22.93
N PRO A 68 3.56 -37.86 -24.07
CA PRO A 68 2.29 -37.32 -24.54
C PRO A 68 1.43 -38.41 -25.19
N LEU A 69 0.65 -39.14 -24.38
CA LEU A 69 -0.09 -40.33 -24.81
C LEU A 69 -1.61 -40.08 -24.97
N TYR A 70 -2.18 -39.11 -24.26
CA TYR A 70 -3.63 -38.95 -24.16
C TYR A 70 -4.16 -38.00 -25.24
N ASN A 71 -5.14 -38.45 -26.02
CA ASN A 71 -5.87 -37.57 -26.94
C ASN A 71 -6.98 -36.79 -26.19
N ILE A 72 -7.48 -35.71 -26.79
CA ILE A 72 -8.50 -34.84 -26.16
C ILE A 72 -9.77 -35.58 -25.69
N LYS A 73 -10.21 -36.67 -26.35
CA LYS A 73 -11.37 -37.45 -25.89
C LYS A 73 -11.07 -38.17 -24.57
N ALA A 74 -9.87 -38.74 -24.44
CA ALA A 74 -9.42 -39.38 -23.20
C ALA A 74 -9.30 -38.37 -22.05
N VAL A 75 -8.78 -37.16 -22.31
CA VAL A 75 -8.74 -36.08 -21.29
C VAL A 75 -10.15 -35.69 -20.85
N VAL A 76 -11.09 -35.54 -21.79
CA VAL A 76 -12.50 -35.23 -21.48
C VAL A 76 -13.16 -36.33 -20.67
N GLN A 77 -12.92 -37.61 -20.96
CA GLN A 77 -13.42 -38.73 -20.14
C GLN A 77 -12.76 -38.80 -18.75
N ALA A 78 -11.45 -38.52 -18.67
CA ALA A 78 -10.69 -38.59 -17.41
C ALA A 78 -10.90 -37.41 -16.46
N THR A 79 -11.55 -36.33 -16.93
CA THR A 79 -11.75 -35.08 -16.18
C THR A 79 -13.19 -34.57 -16.15
N GLY A 80 -14.05 -34.94 -17.10
CA GLY A 80 -15.41 -34.41 -17.22
C GLY A 80 -15.50 -32.95 -17.67
N ILE A 81 -14.39 -32.33 -18.13
CA ILE A 81 -14.40 -30.97 -18.70
C ILE A 81 -14.82 -31.04 -20.18
N SER A 82 -15.63 -30.09 -20.66
CA SER A 82 -16.02 -30.07 -22.08
C SER A 82 -14.84 -29.73 -23.02
N PRO A 83 -14.81 -30.22 -24.28
CA PRO A 83 -13.74 -29.90 -25.23
C PRO A 83 -13.58 -28.40 -25.53
N SER A 84 -14.64 -27.59 -25.41
CA SER A 84 -14.59 -26.15 -25.61
C SER A 84 -14.06 -25.42 -24.37
N THR A 85 -14.49 -25.83 -23.18
CA THR A 85 -13.96 -25.32 -21.89
C THR A 85 -12.45 -25.56 -21.78
N LEU A 86 -11.98 -26.78 -22.09
CA LEU A 86 -10.56 -27.12 -22.03
C LEU A 86 -9.71 -26.26 -22.97
N ARG A 87 -10.16 -26.07 -24.22
CA ARG A 87 -9.50 -25.18 -25.20
C ARG A 87 -9.53 -23.70 -24.78
N ALA A 88 -10.57 -23.26 -24.08
CA ALA A 88 -10.66 -21.91 -23.54
C ALA A 88 -9.66 -21.70 -22.39
N TRP A 89 -9.47 -22.70 -21.53
CA TRP A 89 -8.47 -22.67 -20.47
C TRP A 89 -7.03 -22.71 -21.04
N GLU A 90 -6.74 -23.60 -22.01
CA GLU A 90 -5.49 -23.61 -22.78
C GLU A 90 -5.15 -22.20 -23.31
N ARG A 91 -6.08 -21.58 -24.06
CA ARG A 91 -5.84 -20.29 -24.73
C ARG A 91 -5.70 -19.12 -23.75
N ARG A 92 -6.43 -19.11 -22.64
CA ARG A 92 -6.44 -17.99 -21.69
C ARG A 92 -5.30 -18.03 -20.67
N TYR A 93 -4.87 -19.24 -20.28
CA TYR A 93 -3.98 -19.42 -19.13
C TYR A 93 -2.69 -20.19 -19.45
N ASN A 94 -2.49 -20.68 -20.69
CA ASN A 94 -1.27 -21.37 -21.13
C ASN A 94 -0.87 -22.60 -20.26
N MET A 95 -1.81 -23.11 -19.44
CA MET A 95 -1.59 -24.07 -18.35
C MET A 95 -1.00 -25.42 -18.78
N CYS A 96 -1.23 -25.80 -20.02
CA CYS A 96 -0.70 -26.99 -20.67
C CYS A 96 -0.29 -26.62 -22.09
N ARG A 97 0.85 -27.13 -22.56
CA ARG A 97 1.30 -27.00 -23.96
C ARG A 97 1.28 -28.38 -24.63
N PRO A 98 0.10 -28.91 -24.99
CA PRO A 98 -0.01 -30.24 -25.58
C PRO A 98 0.80 -30.32 -26.88
N GLN A 99 1.63 -31.36 -26.98
CA GLN A 99 2.40 -31.62 -28.19
C GLN A 99 1.46 -31.98 -29.34
N ARG A 100 1.91 -31.80 -30.58
CA ARG A 100 1.17 -32.27 -31.76
C ARG A 100 1.76 -33.59 -32.23
N SER A 101 0.90 -34.58 -32.48
CA SER A 101 1.28 -35.76 -33.28
C SER A 101 1.65 -35.33 -34.71
N GLU A 102 2.32 -36.21 -35.46
CA GLU A 102 2.56 -36.05 -36.91
C GLU A 102 1.26 -35.74 -37.67
N ASN A 103 0.15 -36.38 -37.30
CA ASN A 103 -1.20 -36.13 -37.85
C ASN A 103 -1.90 -34.86 -37.28
N GLY A 104 -1.15 -33.94 -36.67
CA GLY A 104 -1.63 -32.62 -36.21
C GLY A 104 -2.50 -32.58 -34.95
N TYR A 105 -2.91 -33.72 -34.38
CA TYR A 105 -3.74 -33.80 -33.19
C TYR A 105 -2.99 -33.41 -31.90
N ARG A 106 -3.70 -32.80 -30.94
CA ARG A 106 -3.17 -32.52 -29.59
C ARG A 106 -3.03 -33.81 -28.79
N LEU A 107 -1.85 -34.03 -28.23
CA LEU A 107 -1.53 -35.07 -27.26
C LEU A 107 -1.12 -34.43 -25.93
N TYR A 108 -1.68 -34.95 -24.84
CA TYR A 108 -1.48 -34.49 -23.47
C TYR A 108 -0.71 -35.56 -22.68
N THR A 109 0.11 -35.14 -21.73
CA THR A 109 0.84 -36.02 -20.81
C THR A 109 -0.04 -36.44 -19.63
N GLU A 110 0.37 -37.44 -18.85
CA GLU A 110 -0.33 -37.79 -17.60
C GLU A 110 -0.25 -36.65 -16.57
N ARG A 111 0.86 -35.89 -16.59
CA ARG A 111 1.04 -34.67 -15.79
C ARG A 111 -0.01 -33.60 -16.15
N ASP A 112 -0.25 -33.37 -17.44
CA ASP A 112 -1.30 -32.44 -17.89
C ASP A 112 -2.68 -32.90 -17.41
N VAL A 113 -3.02 -34.18 -17.58
CA VAL A 113 -4.31 -34.73 -17.13
C VAL A 113 -4.49 -34.58 -15.61
N SER A 114 -3.43 -34.79 -14.83
CA SER A 114 -3.44 -34.62 -13.37
C SER A 114 -3.63 -33.16 -12.95
N VAL A 115 -2.94 -32.22 -13.62
CA VAL A 115 -3.12 -30.77 -13.43
C VAL A 115 -4.54 -30.33 -13.77
N ILE A 116 -5.07 -30.75 -14.94
CA ILE A 116 -6.42 -30.39 -15.41
C ILE A 116 -7.48 -30.93 -14.44
N ARG A 117 -7.32 -32.17 -13.93
CA ARG A 117 -8.21 -32.77 -12.92
C ARG A 117 -8.18 -31.98 -11.60
N TRP A 118 -7.00 -31.55 -11.14
CA TRP A 118 -6.87 -30.77 -9.92
C TRP A 118 -7.48 -29.37 -10.07
N LEU A 119 -7.23 -28.67 -11.19
CA LEU A 119 -7.84 -27.37 -11.49
C LEU A 119 -9.37 -27.47 -11.50
N LYS A 120 -9.94 -28.52 -12.11
CA LYS A 120 -11.39 -28.78 -12.01
C LYS A 120 -11.83 -28.98 -10.56
N THR A 121 -11.07 -29.73 -9.75
CA THR A 121 -11.44 -29.98 -8.35
C THR A 121 -11.52 -28.67 -7.54
N GLN A 122 -10.64 -27.70 -7.81
CA GLN A 122 -10.73 -26.38 -7.17
C GLN A 122 -11.93 -25.56 -7.69
N VAL A 123 -12.20 -25.61 -9.00
CA VAL A 123 -13.34 -24.90 -9.62
C VAL A 123 -14.70 -25.46 -9.18
N ASP A 124 -14.85 -26.78 -9.16
CA ASP A 124 -16.04 -27.48 -8.66
C ASP A 124 -16.26 -27.21 -7.15
N ALA A 125 -15.19 -26.93 -6.42
CA ALA A 125 -15.22 -26.55 -5.01
C ALA A 125 -15.38 -25.03 -4.75
N GLY A 126 -15.63 -24.23 -5.80
CA GLY A 126 -16.02 -22.82 -5.71
C GLY A 126 -14.95 -21.79 -6.06
N MET A 127 -13.72 -22.20 -6.43
CA MET A 127 -12.64 -21.28 -6.80
C MET A 127 -12.80 -20.78 -8.26
N SER A 128 -12.40 -19.54 -8.56
CA SER A 128 -12.33 -19.11 -9.97
C SER A 128 -11.13 -19.75 -10.68
N ILE A 129 -11.25 -20.07 -11.97
CA ILE A 129 -10.16 -20.75 -12.71
C ILE A 129 -8.85 -19.92 -12.74
N SER A 130 -8.93 -18.60 -12.74
CA SER A 130 -7.74 -17.73 -12.63
C SER A 130 -7.05 -17.86 -11.28
N GLN A 131 -7.79 -17.92 -10.16
CA GLN A 131 -7.22 -18.17 -8.84
C GLN A 131 -6.60 -19.58 -8.75
N ALA A 132 -7.24 -20.59 -9.35
CA ALA A 132 -6.73 -21.96 -9.35
C ALA A 132 -5.42 -22.09 -10.15
N VAL A 133 -5.29 -21.40 -11.29
CA VAL A 133 -4.03 -21.33 -12.06
C VAL A 133 -2.96 -20.55 -11.30
N ALA A 134 -3.27 -19.38 -10.74
CA ALA A 134 -2.30 -18.60 -9.98
C ALA A 134 -1.77 -19.37 -8.75
N TRP A 135 -2.61 -20.19 -8.10
CA TRP A 135 -2.16 -21.08 -7.03
C TRP A 135 -1.22 -22.18 -7.54
N LEU A 136 -1.52 -22.80 -8.69
CA LEU A 136 -0.64 -23.77 -9.34
C LEU A 136 0.73 -23.17 -9.70
N GLU A 137 0.77 -21.93 -10.18
CA GLU A 137 2.00 -21.19 -10.49
C GLU A 137 2.81 -20.79 -9.23
N ASN A 138 2.14 -20.58 -8.09
CA ASN A 138 2.83 -20.39 -6.81
C ASN A 138 3.50 -21.69 -6.34
N LEU A 139 2.77 -22.80 -6.33
CA LEU A 139 3.33 -24.14 -6.05
C LEU A 139 4.49 -24.46 -7.02
N ALA A 140 4.30 -24.12 -8.31
CA ALA A 140 5.29 -23.77 -9.33
C ALA A 140 6.66 -23.35 -8.82
N ARG A 141 6.66 -22.12 -8.31
CA ARG A 141 7.83 -21.36 -7.90
C ARG A 141 8.40 -21.90 -6.58
N GLU A 142 7.55 -22.23 -5.62
CA GLU A 142 7.95 -22.81 -4.33
C GLU A 142 8.67 -24.15 -4.48
N SER A 143 8.28 -24.97 -5.46
CA SER A 143 8.87 -26.29 -5.73
C SER A 143 10.08 -26.26 -6.68
N GLY A 144 10.55 -25.07 -7.09
CA GLY A 144 11.64 -24.95 -8.06
C GLY A 144 11.30 -25.44 -9.49
N GLY A 145 10.01 -25.64 -9.81
CA GLY A 145 9.54 -26.04 -11.12
C GLY A 145 8.37 -27.03 -11.10
N MET A 146 7.57 -27.02 -12.19
CA MET A 146 6.36 -27.83 -12.35
C MET A 146 6.55 -29.35 -12.19
N ALA A 147 7.78 -29.86 -12.34
CA ALA A 147 8.09 -31.28 -12.18
C ALA A 147 8.19 -31.75 -10.72
N GLN A 148 8.35 -30.86 -9.75
CA GLN A 148 8.47 -31.21 -8.32
C GLN A 148 7.24 -30.83 -7.48
N VAL A 149 6.23 -30.20 -8.10
CA VAL A 149 5.01 -29.74 -7.41
C VAL A 149 4.26 -30.90 -6.77
N VAL A 150 3.89 -30.68 -5.50
CA VAL A 150 2.96 -31.54 -4.77
C VAL A 150 1.59 -30.85 -4.76
N LEU A 151 0.60 -31.42 -5.46
CA LEU A 151 -0.75 -30.90 -5.52
C LEU A 151 -1.48 -31.17 -4.19
N PRO A 152 -1.96 -30.12 -3.47
CA PRO A 152 -2.68 -30.30 -2.23
C PRO A 152 -4.07 -30.91 -2.49
N ALA A 153 -4.56 -31.72 -1.55
CA ALA A 153 -5.89 -32.31 -1.63
C ALA A 153 -6.98 -31.22 -1.65
N GLY A 154 -8.05 -31.43 -2.42
CA GLY A 154 -9.08 -30.43 -2.70
C GLY A 154 -9.92 -30.04 -1.48
N THR A 155 -9.47 -29.05 -0.72
CA THR A 155 -10.28 -28.32 0.26
C THR A 155 -10.83 -27.05 -0.41
N GLY A 156 -12.15 -26.96 -0.60
CA GLY A 156 -12.81 -25.80 -1.23
C GLY A 156 -12.63 -24.46 -0.50
N ASN A 157 -12.09 -24.48 0.71
CA ASN A 157 -11.53 -23.30 1.35
C ASN A 157 -10.20 -22.96 0.67
N ALA A 158 -10.24 -21.99 -0.25
CA ALA A 158 -9.03 -21.35 -0.75
C ALA A 158 -8.14 -20.89 0.42
N PRO A 159 -6.81 -21.09 0.37
CA PRO A 159 -5.91 -20.21 1.08
C PRO A 159 -6.28 -18.78 0.66
N ARG A 160 -6.42 -17.84 1.60
CA ARG A 160 -6.84 -16.47 1.28
C ARG A 160 -5.79 -15.81 0.36
N LEU A 161 -5.99 -15.89 -0.95
CA LEU A 161 -5.29 -15.12 -1.96
C LEU A 161 -5.70 -13.66 -1.76
N GLY A 162 -4.85 -12.89 -1.05
CA GLY A 162 -5.22 -11.66 -0.36
C GLY A 162 -4.61 -11.54 1.05
N ALA A 163 -4.10 -12.64 1.60
CA ALA A 163 -2.86 -12.57 2.37
C ALA A 163 -1.68 -12.52 1.37
N PRO A 164 -0.70 -11.62 1.56
CA PRO A 164 0.62 -11.75 0.96
C PRO A 164 1.23 -13.14 1.27
N PRO A 165 2.23 -13.63 0.51
CA PRO A 165 2.93 -14.86 0.88
C PRO A 165 3.40 -14.75 2.34
N ALA A 166 3.36 -15.86 3.08
CA ALA A 166 3.66 -15.88 4.51
C ALA A 166 5.09 -15.36 4.75
N ARG A 167 5.19 -14.05 5.01
CA ARG A 167 6.44 -13.28 4.92
C ARG A 167 7.48 -13.93 5.80
N GLN A 168 8.67 -14.15 5.25
CA GLN A 168 9.79 -14.78 5.95
C GLN A 168 9.98 -14.09 7.30
N ARG A 169 9.56 -14.75 8.39
CA ARG A 169 9.53 -14.17 9.74
C ARG A 169 10.96 -14.06 10.27
N GLY A 170 11.66 -13.03 9.80
CA GLY A 170 13.09 -12.83 9.98
C GLY A 170 13.70 -11.80 9.02
N GLN A 171 13.04 -11.47 7.91
CA GLN A 171 13.46 -10.35 7.04
C GLN A 171 12.48 -9.19 7.14
N THR A 172 12.94 -8.06 7.69
CA THR A 172 12.24 -6.77 7.61
C THR A 172 12.16 -6.39 6.13
N ARG A 173 10.95 -6.13 5.61
CA ARG A 173 10.78 -5.76 4.20
C ARG A 173 11.34 -4.36 3.97
N ASP A 174 12.35 -4.28 3.12
CA ASP A 174 13.10 -3.06 2.86
C ASP A 174 12.24 -1.97 2.18
N VAL A 175 12.55 -0.70 2.48
CA VAL A 175 11.86 0.46 1.93
C VAL A 175 11.99 0.50 0.41
N ASP A 176 13.11 0.06 -0.15
CA ASP A 176 13.33 -0.03 -1.60
C ASP A 176 12.38 -1.03 -2.28
N THR A 177 12.04 -2.14 -1.59
CA THR A 177 11.04 -3.11 -2.11
C THR A 177 9.65 -2.49 -2.09
N LEU A 178 9.27 -1.83 -0.98
CA LEU A 178 7.98 -1.12 -0.87
C LEU A 178 7.89 0.03 -1.89
N ARG A 179 9.01 0.69 -2.22
CA ARG A 179 9.10 1.73 -3.25
C ARG A 179 8.81 1.19 -4.64
N GLN A 180 9.44 0.08 -5.01
CA GLN A 180 9.23 -0.56 -6.32
C GLN A 180 7.78 -1.06 -6.47
N GLU A 181 7.24 -1.74 -5.46
CA GLU A 181 5.86 -2.23 -5.48
C GLU A 181 4.82 -1.11 -5.54
N LEU A 182 5.00 -0.04 -4.75
CA LEU A 182 4.10 1.12 -4.80
C LEU A 182 4.19 1.85 -6.14
N LEU A 183 5.39 2.00 -6.71
CA LEU A 183 5.55 2.61 -8.03
C LEU A 183 4.86 1.76 -9.12
N CYS A 184 5.02 0.44 -9.13
CA CYS A 184 4.31 -0.43 -10.06
C CYS A 184 2.79 -0.29 -9.92
N ALA A 185 2.25 -0.41 -8.71
CA ALA A 185 0.81 -0.26 -8.46
C ALA A 185 0.27 1.11 -8.93
N LEU A 186 1.00 2.19 -8.72
CA LEU A 186 0.62 3.53 -9.18
C LEU A 186 0.71 3.71 -10.71
N LEU A 187 1.61 2.99 -11.39
CA LEU A 187 1.74 3.03 -12.85
C LEU A 187 0.72 2.14 -13.56
N ASP A 188 0.32 1.03 -12.92
CA ASP A 188 -0.70 0.09 -13.40
C ASP A 188 -2.13 0.47 -12.97
N TYR A 189 -2.30 1.61 -12.28
CA TYR A 189 -3.56 2.13 -11.73
C TYR A 189 -4.24 1.24 -10.67
N ASP A 190 -3.49 0.36 -10.00
CA ASP A 190 -3.98 -0.49 -8.91
C ASP A 190 -4.01 0.28 -7.57
N GLU A 191 -5.12 0.98 -7.34
CA GLU A 191 -5.37 1.69 -6.07
C GLU A 191 -5.47 0.76 -4.85
N GLU A 192 -5.78 -0.53 -5.03
CA GLU A 192 -5.88 -1.47 -3.90
C GLU A 192 -4.48 -1.90 -3.45
N ALA A 193 -3.63 -2.36 -4.38
CA ALA A 193 -2.23 -2.68 -4.11
C ALA A 193 -1.47 -1.45 -3.57
N ALA A 194 -1.68 -0.27 -4.17
CA ALA A 194 -1.07 0.97 -3.68
C ALA A 194 -1.51 1.30 -2.23
N ASN A 195 -2.78 1.07 -1.88
CA ASN A 195 -3.26 1.26 -0.51
C ASN A 195 -2.68 0.24 0.46
N GLN A 196 -2.56 -1.03 0.05
CA GLN A 196 -1.96 -2.10 0.86
C GLN A 196 -0.49 -1.80 1.16
N VAL A 197 0.31 -1.45 0.14
CA VAL A 197 1.74 -1.13 0.29
C VAL A 197 1.95 0.11 1.16
N ILE A 198 1.13 1.17 0.99
CA ILE A 198 1.20 2.37 1.86
C ILE A 198 0.81 2.04 3.31
N ALA A 199 -0.25 1.25 3.53
CA ALA A 199 -0.69 0.88 4.88
C ALA A 199 0.36 0.04 5.61
N GLU A 200 1.03 -0.87 4.90
CA GLU A 200 2.18 -1.62 5.43
C GLU A 200 3.38 -0.72 5.69
N ALA A 201 3.72 0.18 4.76
CA ALA A 201 4.84 1.09 4.92
C ALA A 201 4.71 1.89 6.23
N PHE A 202 3.52 2.44 6.52
CA PHE A 202 3.23 3.12 7.80
C PHE A 202 3.21 2.21 9.04
N ALA A 203 3.13 0.89 8.88
CA ALA A 203 3.19 -0.08 9.98
C ALA A 203 4.63 -0.56 10.30
N LEU A 204 5.57 -0.40 9.36
CA LEU A 204 6.98 -0.76 9.49
C LEU A 204 7.89 0.47 9.71
N TYR A 205 7.56 1.55 8.99
CA TYR A 205 8.16 2.87 8.81
C TYR A 205 7.72 4.06 9.70
N PRO A 206 8.56 4.81 10.43
CA PRO A 206 8.17 6.19 10.79
C PRO A 206 7.95 7.04 9.53
N VAL A 207 6.93 7.92 9.54
CA VAL A 207 6.57 8.76 8.38
C VAL A 207 7.71 9.68 7.93
N GLU A 208 8.58 10.06 8.85
CA GLU A 208 9.81 10.82 8.59
C GLU A 208 10.73 10.07 7.61
N GLN A 209 10.96 8.77 7.84
CA GLN A 209 11.78 7.93 6.96
C GLN A 209 11.05 7.62 5.63
N LEU A 210 9.73 7.42 5.67
CA LEU A 210 8.93 7.18 4.47
C LEU A 210 8.85 8.40 3.55
N GLY A 211 8.71 9.60 4.11
CA GLY A 211 8.57 10.80 3.29
C GLY A 211 9.77 11.04 2.40
N GLU A 212 10.97 10.78 2.90
CA GLU A 212 12.23 10.90 2.14
C GLU A 212 12.44 9.67 1.23
N ASN A 213 12.44 8.46 1.78
CA ASN A 213 12.89 7.24 1.07
C ASN A 213 11.82 6.54 0.21
N LEU A 214 10.54 6.87 0.42
CA LEU A 214 9.39 6.35 -0.34
C LEU A 214 8.70 7.47 -1.13
N PHE A 215 8.07 8.45 -0.47
CA PHE A 215 7.20 9.42 -1.14
C PHE A 215 7.98 10.40 -2.05
N GLN A 216 9.06 11.03 -1.57
CA GLN A 216 9.90 11.91 -2.40
C GLN A 216 10.65 11.12 -3.48
N ALA A 217 11.16 9.93 -3.15
CA ALA A 217 11.83 9.06 -4.11
C ALA A 217 10.93 8.68 -5.30
N ILE A 218 9.67 8.24 -5.05
CA ILE A 218 8.68 7.97 -6.11
C ILE A 218 8.36 9.23 -6.90
N SER A 219 8.22 10.39 -6.24
CA SER A 219 7.95 11.67 -6.91
C SER A 219 9.07 12.04 -7.89
N ALA A 220 10.33 11.88 -7.48
CA ALA A 220 11.50 12.13 -8.32
C ALA A 220 11.62 11.13 -9.48
N GLU A 221 11.26 9.86 -9.26
CA GLU A 221 11.31 8.83 -10.30
C GLU A 221 10.19 9.00 -11.34
N ILE A 222 8.97 9.39 -10.93
CA ILE A 222 7.88 9.79 -11.84
C ILE A 222 8.34 10.96 -12.73
N ASP A 223 8.91 11.99 -12.12
CA ASP A 223 9.48 13.15 -12.82
C ASP A 223 10.55 12.76 -13.84
N GLN A 224 11.51 11.91 -13.43
CA GLN A 224 12.61 11.48 -14.28
C GLN A 224 12.12 10.63 -15.47
N ARG A 225 11.23 9.66 -15.23
CA ARG A 225 10.62 8.84 -16.28
C ARG A 225 9.77 9.69 -17.23
N GLY A 226 9.08 10.72 -16.72
CA GLY A 226 8.32 11.68 -17.51
C GLY A 226 9.20 12.55 -18.40
N GLN A 227 10.28 13.12 -17.87
CA GLN A 227 11.26 13.93 -18.62
C GLN A 227 11.98 13.11 -19.70
N ALA A 228 12.24 11.82 -19.45
CA ALA A 228 12.81 10.90 -20.42
C ALA A 228 11.80 10.42 -21.51
N GLY A 229 10.53 10.85 -21.45
CA GLY A 229 9.47 10.37 -22.36
C GLY A 229 9.06 8.91 -22.13
N ALA A 230 9.59 8.24 -21.10
CA ALA A 230 9.37 6.83 -20.79
C ALA A 230 8.09 6.58 -19.97
N LEU A 231 7.35 7.63 -19.61
CA LEU A 231 6.11 7.58 -18.83
C LEU A 231 5.00 8.42 -19.49
N ASN A 232 3.82 7.82 -19.64
CA ASN A 232 2.62 8.53 -20.05
C ASN A 232 2.24 9.62 -19.01
N ARG A 233 2.04 10.86 -19.48
CA ARG A 233 1.63 12.01 -18.66
C ARG A 233 0.39 11.72 -17.79
N ILE A 234 -0.56 10.90 -18.27
CA ILE A 234 -1.77 10.54 -17.53
C ILE A 234 -1.41 9.69 -16.29
N ALA A 235 -0.54 8.69 -16.44
CA ALA A 235 -0.10 7.83 -15.34
C ALA A 235 0.73 8.61 -14.31
N GLY A 236 1.64 9.48 -14.77
CA GLY A 236 2.39 10.38 -13.87
C GLY A 236 1.50 11.34 -13.09
N HIS A 237 0.45 11.89 -13.71
CA HIS A 237 -0.52 12.77 -13.05
C HIS A 237 -1.42 12.02 -12.06
N PHE A 238 -1.89 10.82 -12.41
CA PHE A 238 -2.63 9.94 -11.50
C PHE A 238 -1.79 9.58 -10.27
N ALA A 239 -0.58 9.05 -10.45
CA ALA A 239 0.31 8.65 -9.37
C ALA A 239 0.62 9.83 -8.42
N SER A 240 0.96 11.00 -8.98
CA SER A 240 1.22 12.21 -8.19
C SER A 240 -0.02 12.68 -7.43
N THR A 241 -1.20 12.63 -8.05
CA THR A 241 -2.48 13.00 -7.43
C THR A 241 -2.86 12.06 -6.28
N TYR A 242 -2.70 10.75 -6.48
CA TYR A 242 -2.98 9.74 -5.46
C TYR A 242 -2.09 9.92 -4.22
N LEU A 243 -0.77 10.06 -4.41
CA LEU A 243 0.18 10.31 -3.31
C LEU A 243 -0.14 11.61 -2.58
N ARG A 244 -0.43 12.68 -3.32
CA ARG A 244 -0.86 13.97 -2.79
C ARG A 244 -2.12 13.85 -1.93
N GLN A 245 -3.17 13.20 -2.43
CA GLN A 245 -4.42 12.99 -1.68
C GLN A 245 -4.18 12.18 -0.39
N ARG A 246 -3.34 11.15 -0.45
CA ARG A 246 -3.00 10.31 0.71
C ARG A 246 -2.27 11.09 1.80
N LEU A 247 -1.32 11.96 1.42
CA LEU A 247 -0.60 12.85 2.33
C LEU A 247 -1.49 13.99 2.87
N ALA A 248 -2.35 14.59 2.04
CA ALA A 248 -3.32 15.59 2.47
C ALA A 248 -4.38 15.02 3.42
N ALA A 249 -4.75 13.74 3.29
CA ALA A 249 -5.56 13.03 4.28
C ALA A 249 -4.82 12.86 5.62
N LEU A 250 -3.56 12.41 5.59
CA LEU A 250 -2.73 12.28 6.80
C LEU A 250 -2.51 13.61 7.52
N LEU A 251 -2.23 14.69 6.77
CA LEU A 251 -2.06 16.04 7.31
C LEU A 251 -3.32 16.54 8.03
N ARG A 252 -4.51 16.29 7.46
CA ARG A 252 -5.80 16.65 8.06
C ARG A 252 -6.15 15.82 9.30
N ALA A 253 -5.72 14.56 9.35
CA ALA A 253 -5.92 13.68 10.51
C ALA A 253 -5.02 14.04 11.72
N LEU A 254 -3.92 14.76 11.50
CA LEU A 254 -3.03 15.22 12.58
C LEU A 254 -3.63 16.42 13.34
N PRO A 255 -3.49 16.45 14.69
CA PRO A 255 -4.06 17.50 15.53
C PRO A 255 -3.46 18.88 15.23
N THR A 256 -4.22 19.93 15.57
CA THR A 256 -3.78 21.32 15.47
C THR A 256 -3.70 21.96 16.86
N HIS A 257 -2.55 22.54 17.18
CA HIS A 257 -2.29 23.12 18.49
C HIS A 257 -2.58 24.63 18.49
N ALA A 258 -3.83 25.03 18.79
CA ALA A 258 -4.26 26.43 18.70
C ALA A 258 -3.35 27.44 19.42
N ASN A 259 -2.80 27.04 20.58
CA ASN A 259 -1.96 27.85 21.47
C ASN A 259 -0.45 27.81 21.12
N ARG A 260 -0.06 27.27 19.96
CA ARG A 260 1.34 27.23 19.48
C ARG A 260 1.56 28.29 18.39
N PRO A 261 2.81 28.77 18.19
CA PRO A 261 3.13 29.72 17.13
C PRO A 261 2.63 29.23 15.76
N LEU A 262 1.92 30.11 15.04
CA LEU A 262 1.40 29.82 13.71
C LEU A 262 2.56 29.76 12.71
N LEU A 263 2.76 28.58 12.13
CA LEU A 263 3.62 28.37 10.98
C LEU A 263 2.77 28.24 9.72
N TRP A 264 3.22 28.85 8.64
CA TRP A 264 2.73 28.54 7.30
C TRP A 264 3.70 27.60 6.61
N VAL A 265 3.16 26.66 5.84
CA VAL A 265 3.92 25.79 4.95
C VAL A 265 3.29 25.86 3.57
N ALA A 266 4.10 26.19 2.56
CA ALA A 266 3.67 26.29 1.18
C ALA A 266 4.74 25.73 0.23
N CYS A 267 4.37 25.49 -1.02
CA CYS A 267 5.35 25.44 -2.09
C CYS A 267 5.88 26.86 -2.37
N ALA A 268 7.11 26.96 -2.86
CA ALA A 268 7.62 28.22 -3.40
C ALA A 268 6.78 28.69 -4.62
N PRO A 269 6.78 29.99 -4.94
CA PRO A 269 6.19 30.46 -6.19
C PRO A 269 6.77 29.70 -7.39
N ALA A 270 5.94 29.39 -8.38
CA ALA A 270 6.28 28.53 -9.53
C ALA A 270 6.75 27.08 -9.21
N GLU A 271 6.53 26.56 -7.99
CA GLU A 271 6.74 25.13 -7.68
C GLU A 271 5.43 24.31 -7.76
N PRO A 272 5.25 23.44 -8.78
CA PRO A 272 4.07 22.59 -8.89
C PRO A 272 4.06 21.36 -7.95
N ARG A 273 5.15 21.04 -7.25
CA ARG A 273 5.26 19.78 -6.47
C ARG A 273 4.84 19.92 -5.01
N GLU A 274 3.58 19.61 -4.75
CA GLU A 274 2.95 19.59 -3.43
C GLU A 274 3.67 18.71 -2.40
N ILE A 275 4.21 17.56 -2.82
CA ILE A 275 4.55 16.44 -1.92
C ILE A 275 5.63 16.83 -0.89
N GLY A 276 6.61 17.64 -1.26
CA GLY A 276 7.62 18.16 -0.30
C GLY A 276 7.00 19.07 0.77
N ALA A 277 6.09 19.96 0.38
CA ALA A 277 5.41 20.88 1.29
C ALA A 277 4.37 20.15 2.18
N LEU A 278 3.66 19.14 1.65
CA LEU A 278 2.76 18.29 2.43
C LEU A 278 3.50 17.50 3.52
N LEU A 279 4.62 16.85 3.15
CA LEU A 279 5.46 16.12 4.11
C LEU A 279 6.00 17.05 5.20
N LEU A 280 6.51 18.22 4.82
CA LEU A 280 6.95 19.26 5.76
C LEU A 280 5.81 19.68 6.72
N GLY A 281 4.59 19.87 6.21
CA GLY A 281 3.41 20.16 7.04
C GLY A 281 3.08 19.04 8.03
N ILE A 282 3.20 17.78 7.60
CA ILE A 282 2.99 16.58 8.42
C ILE A 282 4.01 16.53 9.55
N TYR A 283 5.30 16.73 9.25
CA TYR A 283 6.39 16.73 10.23
C TYR A 283 6.23 17.85 11.26
N LEU A 284 5.90 19.07 10.83
CA LEU A 284 5.72 20.20 11.74
C LEU A 284 4.48 20.06 12.63
N ARG A 285 3.38 19.45 12.15
CA ARG A 285 2.25 19.08 13.03
C ARG A 285 2.65 18.02 14.05
N ARG A 286 3.41 17.00 13.64
CA ARG A 286 3.92 15.94 14.55
C ARG A 286 4.92 16.46 15.58
N ALA A 287 5.73 17.46 15.23
CA ALA A 287 6.58 18.21 16.16
C ALA A 287 5.78 19.20 17.07
N GLY A 288 4.45 19.23 16.96
CA GLY A 288 3.57 19.99 17.86
C GLY A 288 3.36 21.46 17.47
N TYR A 289 3.66 21.87 16.23
CA TYR A 289 3.40 23.23 15.76
C TYR A 289 1.98 23.44 15.23
N ARG A 290 1.53 24.70 15.24
CA ARG A 290 0.30 25.10 14.59
C ARG A 290 0.57 25.35 13.10
N VAL A 291 0.36 24.34 12.26
CA VAL A 291 0.61 24.45 10.82
C VAL A 291 -0.68 24.76 10.06
N HIS A 292 -0.71 25.91 9.38
CA HIS A 292 -1.57 26.12 8.22
C HIS A 292 -0.76 25.73 6.98
N TYR A 293 -1.22 24.71 6.26
CA TYR A 293 -0.70 24.38 4.93
C TYR A 293 -1.45 25.20 3.90
N LEU A 294 -0.71 25.81 2.98
CA LEU A 294 -1.25 26.49 1.80
C LEU A 294 -1.01 25.56 0.62
N GLU A 295 -2.10 25.11 -0.01
CA GLU A 295 -2.02 24.42 -1.30
C GLU A 295 -1.33 25.34 -2.32
N PRO A 296 -0.53 24.79 -3.25
CA PRO A 296 0.20 25.60 -4.20
C PRO A 296 -0.76 26.26 -5.18
N LEU A 297 -0.96 27.57 -4.97
CA LEU A 297 -1.51 28.47 -5.96
C LEU A 297 -0.47 28.69 -7.08
N VAL A 298 -0.21 27.63 -7.85
CA VAL A 298 0.31 27.80 -9.21
C VAL A 298 -0.77 28.57 -9.96
N PRO A 299 -0.47 29.76 -10.53
CA PRO A 299 -1.42 30.44 -11.40
C PRO A 299 -1.88 29.47 -12.49
N VAL A 300 -3.19 29.33 -12.68
CA VAL A 300 -3.74 28.38 -13.65
C VAL A 300 -3.15 28.72 -15.01
N ALA A 301 -2.43 27.76 -15.61
CA ALA A 301 -1.60 27.97 -16.79
C ALA A 301 -2.44 28.06 -18.08
N GLU A 302 -3.27 29.10 -18.16
CA GLU A 302 -4.12 29.45 -19.31
C GLU A 302 -3.75 30.80 -19.94
N ARG A 303 -2.81 31.57 -19.37
CA ARG A 303 -2.22 32.78 -19.99
C ARG A 303 -0.74 32.95 -19.71
N ASP A 304 -0.01 33.42 -20.72
CA ASP A 304 1.41 33.83 -20.65
C ASP A 304 1.64 35.18 -19.92
N ASP A 305 0.71 35.57 -19.04
CA ASP A 305 0.72 36.86 -18.36
C ASP A 305 1.64 36.83 -17.13
N SER A 306 2.90 37.24 -17.30
CA SER A 306 3.87 37.39 -16.20
C SER A 306 3.38 38.32 -15.07
N ALA A 307 2.41 39.20 -15.36
CA ALA A 307 1.69 40.00 -14.38
C ALA A 307 1.02 39.12 -13.29
N SER A 308 0.30 38.05 -13.67
CA SER A 308 -0.48 37.22 -12.75
C SER A 308 0.39 36.55 -11.67
N ALA A 309 1.61 36.14 -12.01
CA ALA A 309 2.57 35.63 -11.03
C ALA A 309 3.06 36.72 -10.06
N SER A 310 3.30 37.93 -10.55
CA SER A 310 3.68 39.09 -9.73
C SER A 310 2.56 39.55 -8.80
N ASP A 311 1.31 39.50 -9.26
CA ASP A 311 0.12 39.84 -8.48
C ASP A 311 -0.08 38.83 -7.35
N PHE A 312 0.02 37.53 -7.62
CA PHE A 312 -0.05 36.50 -6.58
C PHE A 312 1.04 36.65 -5.51
N VAL A 313 2.27 37.01 -5.89
CA VAL A 313 3.34 37.32 -4.91
C VAL A 313 2.97 38.53 -4.05
N ALA A 314 2.26 39.53 -4.58
CA ALA A 314 1.76 40.66 -3.80
C ALA A 314 0.63 40.26 -2.83
N GLU A 315 -0.35 39.47 -3.27
CA GLU A 315 -1.44 38.95 -2.43
C GLU A 315 -0.91 38.13 -1.25
N LEU A 316 0.05 37.23 -1.52
CA LEU A 316 0.70 36.41 -0.50
C LEU A 316 1.46 37.27 0.52
N ILE A 317 2.13 38.33 0.07
CA ILE A 317 2.80 39.29 0.96
C ILE A 317 1.79 40.05 1.84
N ASP A 318 0.63 40.47 1.31
CA ASP A 318 -0.41 41.13 2.12
C ASP A 318 -1.07 40.17 3.13
N GLU A 319 -1.44 38.94 2.73
CA GLU A 319 -2.00 37.96 3.67
C GLU A 319 -0.98 37.63 4.78
N MET A 320 0.32 37.54 4.47
CA MET A 320 1.38 37.41 5.47
C MET A 320 1.43 38.61 6.42
N GLN A 321 1.28 39.85 5.91
CA GLN A 321 1.22 41.06 6.74
C GLN A 321 -0.04 41.13 7.60
N ARG A 322 -1.20 40.68 7.10
CA ARG A 322 -2.49 40.67 7.82
C ARG A 322 -2.56 39.59 8.89
N ARG A 323 -2.00 38.40 8.63
CA ARG A 323 -2.10 37.24 9.53
C ARG A 323 -0.91 37.07 10.47
N GLN A 324 0.22 37.73 10.21
CA GLN A 324 1.43 37.69 11.04
C GLN A 324 1.84 36.27 11.50
N PRO A 325 2.05 35.30 10.57
CA PRO A 325 2.60 34.00 10.95
C PRO A 325 3.99 34.18 11.57
N ALA A 326 4.31 33.38 12.58
CA ALA A 326 5.60 33.46 13.27
C ALA A 326 6.76 33.06 12.33
N MET A 327 6.50 32.11 11.43
CA MET A 327 7.33 31.76 10.30
C MET A 327 6.46 31.32 9.11
N ALA A 328 6.83 31.69 7.89
CA ALA A 328 6.34 31.08 6.66
C ALA A 328 7.47 30.26 6.02
N ILE A 329 7.18 29.03 5.62
CA ILE A 329 8.19 28.06 5.18
C ILE A 329 7.86 27.56 3.78
N PHE A 330 8.81 27.72 2.87
CA PHE A 330 8.65 27.41 1.44
C PHE A 330 9.48 26.20 1.02
N SER A 331 8.84 25.25 0.34
CA SER A 331 9.50 24.09 -0.29
C SER A 331 9.77 24.36 -1.78
N ALA A 332 11.00 24.17 -2.25
CA ALA A 332 11.34 24.23 -3.67
C ALA A 332 12.17 23.02 -4.14
N SER A 333 11.96 22.62 -5.39
CA SER A 333 12.61 21.48 -6.05
C SER A 333 13.23 21.84 -7.41
N THR A 334 12.77 22.93 -8.05
CA THR A 334 13.33 23.49 -9.29
C THR A 334 14.15 24.75 -9.03
N GLN A 335 14.99 25.12 -9.99
CA GLN A 335 15.72 26.39 -9.97
C GLN A 335 14.78 27.59 -10.11
N ALA A 336 13.82 27.55 -11.04
CA ALA A 336 12.83 28.61 -11.23
C ALA A 336 12.03 28.91 -9.94
N ALA A 337 11.69 27.89 -9.17
CA ALA A 337 11.03 28.05 -7.87
C ALA A 337 11.94 28.66 -6.79
N ALA A 338 13.24 28.39 -6.83
CA ALA A 338 14.21 29.04 -5.95
C ALA A 338 14.42 30.52 -6.33
N GLU A 339 14.43 30.84 -7.62
CA GLU A 339 14.56 32.20 -8.15
C GLU A 339 13.31 33.06 -7.85
N ALA A 340 12.11 32.52 -8.07
CA ALA A 340 10.86 33.20 -7.72
C ALA A 340 10.66 33.34 -6.20
N LEU A 341 11.18 32.41 -5.39
CA LEU A 341 11.25 32.58 -3.94
C LEU A 341 12.24 33.68 -3.53
N ALA A 342 13.38 33.81 -4.21
CA ALA A 342 14.31 34.92 -3.97
C ALA A 342 13.63 36.27 -4.23
N GLU A 343 12.92 36.42 -5.35
CA GLU A 343 12.12 37.61 -5.68
C GLU A 343 11.09 37.94 -4.58
N LEU A 344 10.30 36.95 -4.15
CA LEU A 344 9.35 37.12 -3.03
C LEU A 344 10.06 37.62 -1.76
N THR A 345 11.22 37.06 -1.42
CA THR A 345 11.94 37.48 -0.19
C THR A 345 12.56 38.87 -0.28
N ALA A 346 12.89 39.35 -1.48
CA ALA A 346 13.32 40.71 -1.75
C ALA A 346 12.15 41.71 -1.76
N ARG A 347 10.97 41.31 -2.26
CA ARG A 347 9.74 42.14 -2.27
C ARG A 347 9.07 42.29 -0.90
N LEU A 348 9.35 41.40 0.05
CA LEU A 348 8.89 41.55 1.44
C LEU A 348 9.44 42.86 2.05
N PRO A 349 8.59 43.78 2.54
CA PRO A 349 9.04 45.08 3.03
C PRO A 349 9.84 45.00 4.35
N ALA A 350 10.44 46.13 4.72
CA ALA A 350 11.07 46.32 6.02
C ALA A 350 10.06 46.17 7.18
N PRO A 351 10.50 45.77 8.39
CA PRO A 351 9.65 45.80 9.58
C PRO A 351 9.26 47.25 9.92
N HIS A 352 7.97 47.56 9.81
CA HIS A 352 7.42 48.87 10.17
C HIS A 352 7.04 48.92 11.66
N SER A 353 7.01 50.13 12.22
CA SER A 353 6.80 50.44 13.64
C SER A 353 5.73 49.56 14.31
N GLY A 354 6.17 48.68 15.22
CA GLY A 354 5.30 47.84 16.05
C GLY A 354 4.94 46.45 15.50
N LYS A 355 5.29 46.08 14.27
CA LYS A 355 5.04 44.72 13.71
C LYS A 355 6.33 43.98 13.37
N GLN A 356 6.50 42.75 13.87
CA GLN A 356 7.61 41.89 13.51
C GLN A 356 7.34 41.20 12.15
N ARG A 357 8.14 41.52 11.12
CA ARG A 357 8.15 40.79 9.82
C ARG A 357 8.17 39.26 10.07
N PRO A 358 7.30 38.43 9.46
CA PRO A 358 7.37 36.97 9.58
C PRO A 358 8.77 36.43 9.29
N LEU A 359 9.23 35.42 10.03
CA LEU A 359 10.46 34.72 9.64
C LEU A 359 10.20 33.97 8.32
N ILE A 360 11.14 34.02 7.38
CA ILE A 360 11.09 33.17 6.19
C ILE A 360 12.00 31.97 6.42
N GLY A 361 11.41 30.78 6.38
CA GLY A 361 12.13 29.52 6.26
C GLY A 361 12.07 28.99 4.84
N TYR A 362 13.08 28.24 4.41
CA TYR A 362 13.01 27.53 3.13
C TYR A 362 13.80 26.22 3.16
N GLY A 363 13.48 25.32 2.23
CA GLY A 363 14.12 24.02 2.08
C GLY A 363 13.64 23.28 0.84
N GLY A 364 14.02 22.00 0.72
CA GLY A 364 13.69 21.15 -0.42
C GLY A 364 14.87 20.87 -1.37
N PRO A 365 14.72 19.88 -2.27
CA PRO A 365 15.85 19.21 -2.92
C PRO A 365 16.60 20.06 -3.96
N ILE A 366 16.14 21.26 -4.32
CA ILE A 366 16.98 22.17 -5.12
C ILE A 366 18.15 22.70 -4.29
N PHE A 367 17.91 23.15 -3.06
CA PHE A 367 18.94 23.73 -2.19
C PHE A 367 19.95 22.71 -1.68
N ASN A 368 19.58 21.43 -1.66
CA ASN A 368 20.49 20.32 -1.35
C ASN A 368 21.47 20.10 -2.51
N ARG A 369 20.99 20.11 -3.76
CA ARG A 369 21.79 19.92 -4.98
C ARG A 369 22.56 21.17 -5.42
N ARG A 370 22.04 22.36 -5.12
CA ARG A 370 22.62 23.67 -5.41
C ARG A 370 22.68 24.54 -4.14
N PRO A 371 23.72 24.36 -3.29
CA PRO A 371 23.90 25.17 -2.09
C PRO A 371 24.18 26.65 -2.38
N ASP A 372 24.66 26.97 -3.58
CA ASP A 372 24.87 28.33 -4.10
C ASP A 372 23.59 29.17 -4.09
N LEU A 373 22.45 28.58 -4.46
CA LEU A 373 21.15 29.29 -4.49
C LEU A 373 20.67 29.75 -3.09
N ARG A 374 21.26 29.21 -2.00
CA ARG A 374 20.90 29.59 -0.62
C ARG A 374 21.29 31.04 -0.30
N SER A 375 22.31 31.61 -0.96
CA SER A 375 22.74 32.99 -0.70
C SER A 375 21.81 34.05 -1.31
N ALA A 376 20.99 33.67 -2.30
CA ALA A 376 20.08 34.59 -2.99
C ALA A 376 18.77 34.86 -2.23
N ILE A 377 18.41 34.00 -1.26
CA ILE A 377 17.11 34.06 -0.57
C ILE A 377 17.26 34.76 0.79
N ALA A 378 16.53 35.86 0.99
CA ALA A 378 16.50 36.61 2.25
C ALA A 378 15.62 35.89 3.30
N GLY A 379 16.09 34.74 3.76
CA GLY A 379 15.45 33.85 4.74
C GLY A 379 16.43 32.86 5.37
N VAL A 380 15.91 31.87 6.09
CA VAL A 380 16.69 30.82 6.76
C VAL A 380 16.51 29.49 6.03
N TYR A 381 17.60 28.94 5.49
CA TYR A 381 17.62 27.53 5.08
C TYR A 381 17.44 26.64 6.32
N LEU A 382 16.38 25.85 6.36
CA LEU A 382 16.02 25.06 7.55
C LEU A 382 16.67 23.67 7.59
N GLY A 383 17.36 23.25 6.54
CA GLY A 383 18.07 21.97 6.47
C GLY A 383 17.70 21.13 5.25
N ASP A 384 18.38 20.00 5.14
CA ASP A 384 18.23 18.99 4.09
C ASP A 384 17.21 17.90 4.46
N CYS A 385 17.05 17.59 5.75
CA CYS A 385 16.19 16.53 6.27
C CYS A 385 14.94 17.01 7.05
N ALA A 386 13.92 16.15 7.15
CA ALA A 386 12.67 16.36 7.89
C ALA A 386 12.87 16.86 9.33
N GLN A 387 13.74 16.17 10.07
CA GLN A 387 14.03 16.44 11.47
C GLN A 387 14.85 17.73 11.64
N CYS A 388 15.76 17.99 10.69
CA CYS A 388 16.58 19.19 10.60
C CYS A 388 15.70 20.44 10.55
N VAL A 389 14.66 20.42 9.69
CA VAL A 389 13.73 21.53 9.50
C VAL A 389 12.93 21.84 10.78
N ALA A 390 12.42 20.81 11.48
CA ALA A 390 11.71 21.01 12.74
C ALA A 390 12.62 21.59 13.84
N GLN A 391 13.89 21.15 13.92
CA GLN A 391 14.87 21.67 14.87
C GLN A 391 15.26 23.12 14.59
N GLN A 392 15.57 23.46 13.33
CA GLN A 392 15.89 24.84 12.94
C GLN A 392 14.71 25.79 13.13
N ALA A 393 13.49 25.37 12.76
CA ALA A 393 12.28 26.16 13.04
C ALA A 393 12.15 26.43 14.55
N SER A 394 12.33 25.41 15.40
CA SER A 394 12.30 25.57 16.87
C SER A 394 13.31 26.59 17.38
N GLN A 395 14.59 26.43 17.01
CA GLN A 395 15.68 27.30 17.46
C GLN A 395 15.44 28.77 17.05
N ARG A 396 15.01 29.00 15.80
CA ARG A 396 14.75 30.36 15.28
C ARG A 396 13.51 31.01 15.89
N LEU A 397 12.49 30.22 16.24
CA LEU A 397 11.30 30.72 16.94
C LEU A 397 11.57 31.03 18.42
N LEU A 398 12.41 30.22 19.09
CA LEU A 398 12.83 30.46 20.47
C LEU A 398 13.74 31.69 20.59
N ALA A 399 14.74 31.81 19.71
CA ALA A 399 15.62 32.98 19.64
C ALA A 399 14.90 34.30 19.28
N ARG A 400 13.60 34.25 18.97
CA ARG A 400 12.74 35.42 18.70
C ARG A 400 11.81 35.79 19.86
N GLN A 401 11.70 34.96 20.88
CA GLN A 401 10.93 35.31 22.07
C GLN A 401 11.78 36.25 22.94
N PRO A 402 11.25 37.40 23.38
CA PRO A 402 11.98 38.26 24.32
C PRO A 402 12.19 37.50 25.64
N SER A 403 13.37 37.68 26.24
CA SER A 403 13.82 36.99 27.43
C SER A 403 12.83 37.14 28.60
N ARG A 404 12.04 36.11 28.89
CA ARG A 404 11.12 36.05 30.05
C ARG A 404 11.84 35.84 31.40
N LEU A 405 12.98 36.51 31.59
CA LEU A 405 13.85 36.39 32.77
C LEU A 405 14.15 37.75 33.43
N GLU A 406 13.64 38.85 32.87
CA GLU A 406 13.75 40.20 33.44
C GLU A 406 12.37 40.89 33.44
N ALA A 407 11.47 40.39 34.29
CA ALA A 407 10.17 40.99 34.63
C ALA A 407 9.66 40.45 35.98
#